data_AF-A0A966A0F8-F1
#
_entry.id   AF-A0A966A0F8-F1
#
_cell.length_a   1.000
_cell.length_b   1.000
_cell.length_c   1.000
_cell.angle_alpha   90.00
_cell.angle_beta   90.00
_cell.angle_gamma   90.00
#
_symmetry.space_group_name_H-M   'P 1'
#
loop_
_entity.id
_entity.type
_entity.pdbx_description
1 polymer ?
#
loop_
_entity_poly.entity_id
_entity_poly.type
_entity_poly.pdbx_seq_one_letter_code
_entity_poly.pdbx_strand_id
1 'polypeptide(L)'
;MLRRYLRGTSSALLDDGAAARPRDADEGPRLRRADTAGIRALDAIQVPLRGLAQLVFAERSEAGLLVLTAIGLTAPWSALGALIGVTFGSAAGYLLPTYTRAEWKLGMAGFNGAIIGILWGGFIASGDAQPLLLVAVLCLCVIVEAALKGLLRPLSLPPLSMPAVATAILVSLILAPAGTWFWISAGQPPLGTTGIYLAIICVLLAAATKHQAATLQASMLAVAAIWLASTLGFAPLHSPGLWAFAVAPASFAAQALLVPGALAGRVAGLLAAGLAAAIWFLWYLTGLMGVAQPLLAPFIFAAWLVLWVFRRHGHSVWLEPAFWRACLALARARLAGRSVLALTGGKFGEQLGIPDYPSGSWRDPELPASAYSQQRFAASLRCRRICWQACEALRERVQAVRASLAHRKLAAMGRPGLVHATVTTSVDGLQAGDAETETVELFGRLDTVTCLDCGVVQNWPPARVWQCWDLHCSACGGLLKPGVTFPGDPLPEAPWKRARTLAMGCSVLLVVGHPRRTPADEELIDAARRWGAQVVFINQGPVAHALRTDDLVIAAPIASVLRAFTWTLAVFRALDRHRKGISPETRTP
;
A
#
# COMPACT_ATOMS: atom_id res chain seq x y z
N MET A 1 11.21 -1.69 2.70
CA MET A 1 11.21 -2.41 1.40
C MET A 1 9.92 -2.18 0.60
N LEU A 2 8.72 -2.58 1.10
CA LEU A 2 7.44 -2.44 0.37
C LEU A 2 7.14 -1.00 -0.11
N ARG A 3 7.31 0.02 0.76
CA ARG A 3 7.06 1.44 0.41
C ARG A 3 8.00 2.05 -0.65
N ARG A 4 9.20 1.51 -0.85
CA ARG A 4 10.14 1.96 -1.91
C ARG A 4 10.00 1.14 -3.19
N TYR A 5 9.70 -0.15 -3.08
CA TYR A 5 9.37 -1.01 -4.22
C TYR A 5 8.09 -0.53 -4.94
N LEU A 6 7.09 -0.02 -4.19
CA LEU A 6 5.87 0.57 -4.75
C LEU A 6 6.11 1.87 -5.55
N ARG A 7 7.16 2.65 -5.25
CA ARG A 7 7.43 3.90 -5.98
C ARG A 7 7.96 3.68 -7.40
N GLY A 8 8.53 2.51 -7.69
CA GLY A 8 9.05 2.17 -9.02
C GLY A 8 7.98 1.83 -10.07
N THR A 9 6.70 1.84 -9.71
CA THR A 9 5.59 1.50 -10.62
C THR A 9 4.88 2.72 -11.24
N SER A 10 5.27 3.94 -10.85
CA SER A 10 4.60 5.16 -11.31
C SER A 10 5.02 5.63 -12.71
N SER A 11 6.12 5.14 -13.29
CA SER A 11 6.66 5.69 -14.55
C SER A 11 6.54 4.77 -15.76
N ALA A 12 5.91 3.59 -15.65
CA ALA A 12 5.96 2.58 -16.71
C ALA A 12 4.60 2.20 -17.33
N LEU A 13 3.54 2.98 -17.08
CA LEU A 13 2.18 2.69 -17.58
C LEU A 13 1.43 3.92 -18.11
N LEU A 14 2.14 5.01 -18.40
CA LEU A 14 1.62 6.16 -19.12
C LEU A 14 2.60 6.47 -20.25
N ASP A 15 2.48 5.76 -21.37
CA ASP A 15 2.85 6.27 -22.69
C ASP A 15 2.37 5.28 -23.75
N ASP A 16 1.15 5.49 -24.23
CA ASP A 16 0.74 5.06 -25.55
C ASP A 16 0.11 6.27 -26.25
N GLY A 17 0.84 6.81 -27.25
CA GLY A 17 0.26 7.59 -28.33
C GLY A 17 0.38 9.11 -28.28
N ALA A 18 1.60 9.67 -28.34
CA ALA A 18 1.84 10.93 -29.04
C ALA A 18 3.32 11.04 -29.46
N ALA A 19 3.55 11.18 -30.77
CA ALA A 19 4.88 11.32 -31.35
C ALA A 19 5.58 12.60 -30.84
N ALA A 20 6.62 12.45 -30.03
CA ALA A 20 7.59 13.49 -29.72
C ALA A 20 9.02 12.90 -29.72
N ARG A 21 9.90 13.60 -30.44
CA ARG A 21 11.29 13.23 -30.77
C ARG A 21 12.17 12.96 -29.53
N PRO A 22 13.24 12.16 -29.65
CA PRO A 22 14.08 11.79 -28.51
C PRO A 22 14.87 13.00 -28.00
N ARG A 23 14.64 13.39 -26.75
CA ARG A 23 15.59 14.16 -25.94
C ARG A 23 16.00 13.28 -24.75
N ASP A 24 16.83 12.29 -25.04
CA ASP A 24 17.58 11.55 -24.03
C ASP A 24 19.06 11.59 -24.40
N ALA A 25 19.77 12.57 -23.84
CA ALA A 25 21.22 12.57 -23.72
C ALA A 25 21.69 13.66 -22.72
N ASP A 26 21.15 13.74 -21.49
CA ASP A 26 21.92 14.37 -20.39
C ASP A 26 21.41 14.14 -18.94
N GLU A 27 20.59 13.12 -18.65
CA GLU A 27 20.19 12.80 -17.26
C GLU A 27 21.06 11.70 -16.61
N GLY A 28 22.36 11.95 -16.60
CA GLY A 28 23.30 11.46 -15.58
C GLY A 28 24.39 12.53 -15.46
N PRO A 29 24.75 13.07 -14.27
CA PRO A 29 24.98 12.38 -13.01
C PRO A 29 24.56 13.21 -11.77
N ARG A 30 23.34 13.77 -11.72
CA ARG A 30 22.95 14.74 -10.66
C ARG A 30 22.18 14.18 -9.46
N LEU A 31 21.83 12.88 -9.45
CA LEU A 31 21.21 12.19 -8.29
C LEU A 31 22.12 11.15 -7.60
N ARG A 32 23.40 11.05 -7.99
CA ARG A 32 24.39 10.16 -7.33
C ARG A 32 25.27 10.85 -6.26
N ARG A 33 25.05 12.14 -5.99
CA ARG A 33 25.78 12.89 -4.94
C ARG A 33 24.91 13.10 -3.71
N ALA A 34 24.58 12.02 -3.01
CA ALA A 34 24.00 12.08 -1.66
C ALA A 34 24.24 10.76 -0.91
N ASP A 35 25.50 10.36 -0.75
CA ASP A 35 26.02 9.52 0.34
C ASP A 35 27.52 9.23 0.07
N THR A 36 28.37 10.25 0.23
CA THR A 36 29.84 10.12 0.19
C THR A 36 30.44 9.87 1.58
N ALA A 37 29.62 9.49 2.57
CA ALA A 37 30.14 9.01 3.84
C ALA A 37 30.67 7.58 3.64
N GLY A 38 31.99 7.40 3.73
CA GLY A 38 32.63 6.08 3.71
C GLY A 38 32.10 5.13 4.79
N ILE A 39 32.44 3.84 4.69
CA ILE A 39 32.09 2.83 5.69
C ILE A 39 32.55 3.30 7.07
N ARG A 40 31.62 3.43 8.03
CA ARG A 40 32.01 3.64 9.42
C ARG A 40 32.55 2.33 9.97
N ALA A 41 33.56 2.36 10.84
CA ALA A 41 34.10 1.14 11.46
C ALA A 41 32.99 0.26 12.10
N LEU A 42 31.96 0.90 12.68
CA LEU A 42 30.79 0.22 13.23
C LEU A 42 29.95 -0.55 12.19
N ASP A 43 29.92 -0.11 10.93
CA ASP A 43 29.15 -0.78 9.88
C ASP A 43 29.69 -2.19 9.59
N ALA A 44 31.00 -2.41 9.77
CA ALA A 44 31.64 -3.73 9.61
C ALA A 44 31.10 -4.78 10.59
N ILE A 45 30.53 -4.35 11.71
CA ILE A 45 29.92 -5.24 12.72
C ILE A 45 28.40 -5.21 12.61
N GLN A 46 27.81 -4.02 12.52
CA GLN A 46 26.36 -3.85 12.54
C GLN A 46 25.69 -4.42 11.30
N VAL A 47 26.29 -4.29 10.11
CA VAL A 47 25.68 -4.78 8.86
C VAL A 47 25.62 -6.32 8.84
N PRO A 48 26.69 -7.07 9.15
CA PRO A 48 26.62 -8.51 9.34
C PRO A 48 25.60 -8.95 10.38
N LEU A 49 25.54 -8.31 11.55
CA LEU A 49 24.54 -8.64 12.57
C LEU A 49 23.11 -8.40 12.08
N ARG A 50 22.85 -7.27 11.39
CA ARG A 50 21.56 -7.06 10.74
C ARG A 50 21.28 -8.11 9.66
N GLY A 51 22.30 -8.58 8.95
CA GLY A 51 22.18 -9.70 8.01
C GLY A 51 21.72 -10.99 8.68
N LEU A 52 22.24 -11.33 9.86
CA LEU A 52 21.73 -12.45 10.66
C LEU A 52 20.30 -12.20 11.14
N ALA A 53 19.96 -10.96 11.51
CA ALA A 53 18.61 -10.59 11.89
C ALA A 53 17.59 -10.80 10.75
N GLN A 54 18.00 -10.63 9.49
CA GLN A 54 17.14 -10.85 8.32
C GLN A 54 16.70 -12.33 8.17
N LEU A 55 17.40 -13.30 8.78
CA LEU A 55 16.95 -14.71 8.81
C LEU A 55 15.59 -14.88 9.47
N VAL A 56 15.24 -13.98 10.39
CA VAL A 56 13.94 -13.89 11.06
C VAL A 56 13.19 -12.60 10.68
N PHE A 57 13.60 -11.99 9.56
CA PHE A 57 13.04 -10.75 9.01
C PHE A 57 13.07 -9.54 9.96
N ALA A 58 14.06 -9.51 10.86
CA ALA A 58 14.35 -8.37 11.71
C ALA A 58 15.43 -7.47 11.09
N GLU A 59 15.44 -6.19 11.47
CA GLU A 59 16.36 -5.17 10.91
C GLU A 59 17.34 -4.62 11.97
N ARG A 60 17.21 -5.10 13.22
CA ARG A 60 17.98 -4.65 14.39
C ARG A 60 19.17 -5.56 14.62
N SER A 61 20.34 -4.98 14.90
CA SER A 61 21.56 -5.74 15.16
C SER A 61 21.46 -6.60 16.43
N GLU A 62 20.68 -6.14 17.42
CA GLU A 62 20.42 -6.87 18.65
C GLU A 62 19.61 -8.16 18.39
N ALA A 63 18.66 -8.10 17.45
CA ALA A 63 17.94 -9.28 16.98
C ALA A 63 18.89 -10.25 16.25
N GLY A 64 19.87 -9.72 15.51
CA GLY A 64 20.92 -10.51 14.87
C GLY A 64 21.80 -11.26 15.86
N LEU A 65 22.14 -10.63 16.97
CA LEU A 65 22.90 -11.28 18.05
C LEU A 65 22.10 -12.42 18.67
N LEU A 66 20.80 -12.22 18.94
CA LEU A 66 19.90 -13.27 19.42
C LEU A 66 19.84 -14.46 18.44
N VAL A 67 19.76 -14.20 17.13
CA VAL A 67 19.78 -15.25 16.10
C VAL A 67 21.13 -15.98 16.09
N LEU A 68 22.25 -15.27 16.19
CA LEU A 68 23.58 -15.88 16.27
C LEU A 68 23.71 -16.79 17.50
N THR A 69 23.25 -16.31 18.67
CA THR A 69 23.20 -17.08 19.91
C THR A 69 22.33 -18.31 19.75
N ALA A 70 21.16 -18.21 19.11
CA ALA A 70 20.28 -19.35 18.86
C ALA A 70 20.97 -20.42 18.01
N ILE A 71 21.65 -20.02 16.92
CA ILE A 71 22.42 -20.96 16.10
C ILE A 71 23.53 -21.59 16.94
N GLY A 72 24.30 -20.80 17.70
CA GLY A 72 25.41 -21.30 18.52
C GLY A 72 24.99 -22.29 19.62
N LEU A 73 23.82 -22.09 20.24
CA LEU A 73 23.25 -23.00 21.24
C LEU A 73 22.84 -24.36 20.64
N THR A 74 22.61 -24.42 19.33
CA THR A 74 22.26 -25.65 18.61
C THR A 74 23.45 -26.30 17.91
N ALA A 75 24.31 -25.49 17.31
CA ALA A 75 25.44 -25.91 16.48
C ALA A 75 26.50 -24.80 16.42
N PRO A 76 27.51 -24.81 17.31
CA PRO A 76 28.55 -23.77 17.38
C PRO A 76 29.30 -23.57 16.06
N TRP A 77 29.60 -24.66 15.36
CA TRP A 77 30.29 -24.62 14.07
C TRP A 77 29.43 -24.02 12.94
N SER A 78 28.12 -24.26 12.96
CA SER A 78 27.19 -23.57 12.07
C SER A 78 27.05 -22.08 12.40
N ALA A 79 27.21 -21.66 13.66
CA ALA A 79 27.25 -20.24 14.01
C ALA A 79 28.51 -19.56 13.46
N LEU A 80 29.67 -20.22 13.53
CA LEU A 80 30.90 -19.75 12.89
C LEU A 80 30.73 -19.65 11.38
N GLY A 81 30.20 -20.70 10.74
CA GLY A 81 29.89 -20.70 9.31
C GLY A 81 28.93 -19.56 8.93
N ALA A 82 27.87 -19.35 9.71
CA ALA A 82 26.93 -18.24 9.51
C ALA A 82 27.62 -16.88 9.53
N LEU A 83 28.56 -16.67 10.46
CA LEU A 83 29.33 -15.42 10.58
C LEU A 83 30.25 -15.19 9.37
N ILE A 84 30.91 -16.24 8.88
CA ILE A 84 31.75 -16.18 7.67
C ILE A 84 30.87 -15.82 6.46
N GLY A 85 29.77 -16.56 6.28
CA GLY A 85 28.87 -16.38 5.15
C GLY A 85 28.18 -15.02 5.13
N VAL A 86 27.70 -14.52 6.28
CA VAL A 86 27.04 -13.21 6.36
C VAL A 86 28.04 -12.07 6.11
N THR A 87 29.29 -12.23 6.56
CA THR A 87 30.35 -11.24 6.33
C THR A 87 30.71 -11.19 4.85
N PHE A 88 30.87 -12.36 4.21
CA PHE A 88 31.12 -12.44 2.77
C PHE A 88 29.99 -11.80 1.97
N GLY A 89 28.73 -12.18 2.24
CA GLY A 89 27.56 -11.61 1.55
C GLY A 89 27.43 -10.10 1.76
N SER A 90 27.71 -9.61 2.97
CA SER A 90 27.73 -8.18 3.27
C SER A 90 28.83 -7.43 2.50
N ALA A 91 30.02 -8.00 2.38
CA ALA A 91 31.11 -7.44 1.59
C ALA A 91 30.76 -7.44 0.09
N ALA A 92 30.28 -8.55 -0.44
CA ALA A 92 29.85 -8.66 -1.83
C ALA A 92 28.76 -7.65 -2.17
N GLY A 93 27.75 -7.49 -1.30
CA GLY A 93 26.69 -6.49 -1.47
C GLY A 93 27.15 -5.04 -1.33
N TYR A 94 28.31 -4.78 -0.72
CA TYR A 94 28.92 -3.45 -0.71
C TYR A 94 29.68 -3.16 -2.02
N LEU A 95 30.35 -4.18 -2.56
CA LEU A 95 31.23 -4.06 -3.73
C LEU A 95 30.46 -4.13 -5.06
N LEU A 96 29.39 -4.91 -5.12
CA LEU A 96 28.60 -5.13 -6.33
C LEU A 96 27.37 -4.20 -6.37
N PRO A 97 26.92 -3.79 -7.57
CA PRO A 97 25.77 -2.88 -7.74
C PRO A 97 24.40 -3.54 -7.48
N THR A 98 24.37 -4.72 -6.86
CA THR A 98 23.15 -5.52 -6.61
C THR A 98 22.25 -4.92 -5.53
N TYR A 99 22.79 -4.03 -4.68
CA TYR A 99 22.09 -3.38 -3.58
C TYR A 99 22.39 -1.88 -3.52
N THR A 100 21.39 -1.09 -3.15
CA THR A 100 21.62 0.30 -2.76
C THR A 100 22.32 0.36 -1.39
N ARG A 101 23.05 1.46 -1.10
CA ARG A 101 23.69 1.67 0.21
C ARG A 101 22.70 1.59 1.38
N ALA A 102 21.47 2.05 1.19
CA ALA A 102 20.42 1.98 2.21
C ALA A 102 19.97 0.53 2.48
N GLU A 103 19.83 -0.30 1.43
CA GLU A 103 19.48 -1.71 1.57
C GLU A 103 20.64 -2.52 2.17
N TRP A 104 21.87 -2.20 1.77
CA TRP A 104 23.07 -2.78 2.34
C TRP A 104 23.15 -2.52 3.86
N LYS A 105 22.91 -1.28 4.32
CA LYS A 105 22.89 -0.94 5.75
C LYS A 105 21.82 -1.69 6.55
N LEU A 106 20.77 -2.22 5.90
CA LEU A 106 19.74 -3.05 6.53
C LEU A 106 20.15 -4.53 6.62
N GLY A 107 21.34 -4.91 6.13
CA GLY A 107 21.84 -6.30 6.17
C GLY A 107 21.29 -7.20 5.07
N MET A 108 20.60 -6.65 4.05
CA MET A 108 19.89 -7.47 3.05
C MET A 108 20.81 -8.37 2.22
N ALA A 109 22.07 -7.99 2.02
CA ALA A 109 23.02 -8.77 1.24
C ALA A 109 23.62 -9.97 1.99
N GLY A 110 23.52 -10.00 3.32
CA GLY A 110 24.27 -10.96 4.13
C GLY A 110 23.57 -12.30 4.34
N PHE A 111 22.24 -12.31 4.47
CA PHE A 111 21.52 -13.45 5.05
C PHE A 111 21.55 -14.72 4.19
N ASN A 112 21.55 -14.61 2.85
CA ASN A 112 21.69 -15.77 1.97
C ASN A 112 23.07 -16.42 2.15
N GLY A 113 24.13 -15.62 2.26
CA GLY A 113 25.47 -16.12 2.61
C GLY A 113 25.49 -16.77 3.99
N ALA A 114 24.77 -16.20 4.97
CA ALA A 114 24.63 -16.81 6.30
C ALA A 114 24.03 -18.23 6.23
N ILE A 115 22.99 -18.44 5.42
CA ILE A 115 22.36 -19.76 5.23
C ILE A 115 23.35 -20.77 4.65
N ILE A 116 24.10 -20.38 3.60
CA ILE A 116 25.16 -21.22 3.02
C ILE A 116 26.19 -21.58 4.09
N GLY A 117 26.60 -20.60 4.91
CA GLY A 117 27.51 -20.81 6.03
C GLY A 117 26.98 -21.76 7.10
N ILE A 118 25.69 -21.68 7.44
CA ILE A 118 25.03 -22.59 8.40
C ILE A 118 25.10 -24.04 7.91
N LEU A 119 24.77 -24.26 6.62
CA LEU A 119 24.82 -25.58 5.98
C LEU A 119 26.24 -26.14 5.91
N TRP A 120 27.21 -25.26 5.68
CA TRP A 120 28.63 -25.61 5.62
C TRP A 120 29.25 -25.92 7.00
N GLY A 121 28.72 -25.36 8.09
CA GLY A 121 29.29 -25.53 9.43
C GLY A 121 29.46 -26.98 9.89
N GLY A 122 28.64 -27.91 9.39
CA GLY A 122 28.80 -29.34 9.67
C GLY A 122 30.13 -29.92 9.18
N PHE A 123 30.69 -29.38 8.09
CA PHE A 123 32.00 -29.78 7.56
C PHE A 123 33.16 -29.35 8.45
N ILE A 124 33.02 -28.22 9.16
CA ILE A 124 33.99 -27.81 10.18
C ILE A 124 33.98 -28.82 11.33
N ALA A 125 32.78 -29.22 11.77
CA ALA A 125 32.61 -30.18 12.86
C ALA A 125 33.19 -31.57 12.52
N SER A 126 33.10 -31.99 11.25
CA SER A 126 33.64 -33.27 10.77
C SER A 126 35.14 -33.25 10.44
N GLY A 127 35.80 -32.07 10.47
CA GLY A 127 37.20 -31.91 10.10
C GLY A 127 37.48 -31.84 8.59
N ASP A 128 36.44 -31.80 7.75
CA ASP A 128 36.55 -31.74 6.27
C ASP A 128 36.02 -30.40 5.74
N ALA A 129 36.50 -29.30 6.32
CA ALA A 129 35.91 -27.99 6.11
C ALA A 129 35.97 -27.51 4.63
N GLN A 130 36.97 -27.86 3.83
CA GLN A 130 37.06 -27.45 2.41
C GLN A 130 36.74 -25.95 2.15
N PRO A 131 37.49 -24.99 2.75
CA PRO A 131 37.16 -23.57 2.73
C PRO A 131 37.11 -22.95 1.31
N LEU A 132 37.88 -23.48 0.36
CA LEU A 132 37.84 -23.03 -1.04
C LEU A 132 36.49 -23.35 -1.71
N LEU A 133 35.91 -24.51 -1.39
CA LEU A 133 34.57 -24.87 -1.86
C LEU A 133 33.54 -23.88 -1.30
N LEU A 134 33.60 -23.54 -0.01
CA LEU A 134 32.72 -22.54 0.59
C LEU A 134 32.77 -21.21 -0.17
N VAL A 135 33.98 -20.69 -0.47
CA VAL A 135 34.13 -19.43 -1.20
C VAL A 135 33.49 -19.52 -2.59
N ALA A 136 33.72 -20.61 -3.32
CA ALA A 136 33.10 -20.84 -4.62
C ALA A 136 31.56 -20.87 -4.53
N VAL A 137 31.01 -21.54 -3.51
CA VAL A 137 29.56 -21.61 -3.29
C VAL A 137 28.97 -20.26 -2.88
N LEU A 138 29.67 -19.48 -2.06
CA LEU A 138 29.24 -18.12 -1.71
C LEU A 138 29.25 -17.19 -2.92
N CYS A 139 30.27 -17.27 -3.78
CA CYS A 139 30.29 -16.56 -5.07
C CYS A 139 29.09 -16.95 -5.95
N LEU A 140 28.82 -18.25 -6.09
CA LEU A 140 27.68 -18.75 -6.84
C LEU A 140 26.35 -18.23 -6.26
N CYS A 141 26.19 -18.21 -4.94
CA CYS A 141 25.01 -17.68 -4.27
C CYS A 141 24.76 -16.20 -4.60
N VAL A 142 25.82 -15.38 -4.66
CA VAL A 142 25.73 -13.96 -5.05
C VAL A 142 25.29 -13.81 -6.52
N ILE A 143 25.80 -14.67 -7.41
CA ILE A 143 25.41 -14.69 -8.83
C ILE A 143 23.94 -15.10 -8.99
N VAL A 144 23.53 -16.19 -8.35
CA VAL A 144 22.14 -16.67 -8.36
C VAL A 144 21.20 -15.61 -7.81
N GLU A 145 21.59 -14.89 -6.75
CA GLU A 145 20.79 -13.82 -6.20
C GLU A 145 20.57 -12.67 -7.19
N ALA A 146 21.63 -12.23 -7.88
CA ALA A 146 21.53 -11.18 -8.89
C ALA A 146 20.61 -11.60 -10.05
N ALA A 147 20.77 -12.83 -10.55
CA ALA A 147 19.93 -13.38 -11.61
C ALA A 147 18.45 -13.49 -11.18
N LEU A 148 18.20 -14.03 -9.99
CA LEU A 148 16.84 -14.23 -9.49
C LEU A 148 16.12 -12.90 -9.22
N LYS A 149 16.83 -11.88 -8.73
CA LYS A 149 16.28 -10.53 -8.61
C LYS A 149 15.85 -9.96 -9.96
N GLY A 150 16.65 -10.16 -11.00
CA GLY A 150 16.30 -9.77 -12.37
C GLY A 150 15.01 -10.44 -12.84
N LEU A 151 14.91 -11.76 -12.66
CA LEU A 151 13.76 -12.57 -13.05
C LEU A 151 12.48 -12.22 -12.29
N LEU A 152 12.57 -11.94 -10.99
CA LEU A 152 11.40 -11.67 -10.14
C LEU A 152 10.94 -10.21 -10.18
N ARG A 153 11.74 -9.29 -10.72
CA ARG A 153 11.43 -7.85 -10.78
C ARG A 153 10.13 -7.55 -11.54
N PRO A 154 9.85 -8.11 -12.73
CA PRO A 154 8.57 -7.90 -13.43
C PRO A 154 7.35 -8.38 -12.63
N LEU A 155 7.51 -9.45 -11.84
CA LEU A 155 6.47 -10.02 -10.99
C LEU A 155 6.33 -9.29 -9.65
N SER A 156 7.21 -8.33 -9.39
CA SER A 156 7.31 -7.60 -8.14
C SER A 156 7.64 -8.47 -6.91
N LEU A 157 8.19 -9.67 -7.08
CA LEU A 157 8.42 -10.60 -5.97
C LEU A 157 9.83 -10.43 -5.36
N PRO A 158 10.00 -10.54 -4.03
CA PRO A 158 11.32 -10.58 -3.40
C PRO A 158 11.97 -11.97 -3.59
N PRO A 159 13.31 -12.06 -3.73
CA PRO A 159 14.00 -13.35 -3.86
C PRO A 159 13.95 -14.20 -2.58
N LEU A 160 13.72 -13.60 -1.41
CA LEU A 160 13.76 -14.29 -0.12
C LEU A 160 15.06 -15.11 0.02
N SER A 161 14.97 -16.29 0.64
CA SER A 161 16.09 -17.22 0.81
C SER A 161 16.33 -18.14 -0.39
N MET A 162 15.64 -17.94 -1.52
CA MET A 162 15.80 -18.82 -2.69
C MET A 162 17.21 -18.84 -3.25
N PRO A 163 17.99 -17.73 -3.25
CA PRO A 163 19.38 -17.80 -3.72
C PRO A 163 20.20 -18.85 -2.97
N ALA A 164 20.14 -18.85 -1.63
CA ALA A 164 20.84 -19.83 -0.83
C ALA A 164 20.31 -21.27 -1.05
N VAL A 165 18.99 -21.45 -1.12
CA VAL A 165 18.36 -22.77 -1.34
C VAL A 165 18.72 -23.33 -2.71
N ALA A 166 18.57 -22.54 -3.77
CA ALA A 166 18.88 -22.96 -5.13
C ALA A 166 20.36 -23.28 -5.30
N THR A 167 21.25 -22.46 -4.71
CA THR A 167 22.69 -22.73 -4.71
C THR A 167 23.02 -24.02 -3.95
N ALA A 168 22.47 -24.24 -2.76
CA ALA A 168 22.73 -25.46 -1.99
C ALA A 168 22.25 -26.73 -2.72
N ILE A 169 21.06 -26.68 -3.35
CA ILE A 169 20.54 -27.79 -4.17
C ILE A 169 21.44 -28.04 -5.38
N LEU A 170 21.79 -26.99 -6.13
CA LEU A 170 22.62 -27.11 -7.34
C LEU A 170 23.99 -27.73 -7.03
N VAL A 171 24.66 -27.24 -5.98
CA VAL A 171 25.96 -27.77 -5.56
C VAL A 171 25.83 -29.22 -5.08
N SER A 172 24.75 -29.54 -4.35
CA SER A 172 24.52 -30.91 -3.93
C SER A 172 24.28 -31.87 -5.08
N LEU A 173 23.58 -31.45 -6.14
CA LEU A 173 23.42 -32.26 -7.35
C LEU A 173 24.74 -32.48 -8.08
N ILE A 174 25.65 -31.49 -8.05
CA ILE A 174 27.01 -31.62 -8.63
C ILE A 174 27.85 -32.61 -7.81
N LEU A 175 27.71 -32.60 -6.48
CA LEU A 175 28.46 -33.46 -5.57
C LEU A 175 27.86 -34.88 -5.42
N ALA A 176 26.58 -35.06 -5.73
CA ALA A 176 25.87 -36.32 -5.56
C ALA A 176 26.56 -37.55 -6.19
N PRO A 177 27.18 -37.48 -7.39
CA PRO A 177 27.93 -38.61 -7.96
C PRO A 177 29.13 -39.05 -7.12
N ALA A 178 29.70 -38.16 -6.30
CA ALA A 178 30.78 -38.47 -5.37
C ALA A 178 30.27 -38.97 -4.00
N GLY A 179 28.96 -39.17 -3.85
CA GLY A 179 28.34 -39.62 -2.59
C GLY A 179 28.29 -38.55 -1.49
N THR A 180 28.55 -37.29 -1.83
CA THR A 180 28.58 -36.16 -0.89
C THR A 180 27.44 -35.17 -1.17
N TRP A 181 26.95 -34.52 -0.11
CA TRP A 181 25.90 -33.51 -0.17
C TRP A 181 26.43 -32.19 0.39
N PHE A 182 25.97 -31.04 -0.10
CA PHE A 182 26.40 -29.74 0.41
C PHE A 182 25.66 -29.36 1.71
N TRP A 183 25.53 -30.32 2.62
CA TRP A 183 25.15 -30.15 4.02
C TRP A 183 25.49 -31.45 4.76
N ILE A 184 26.02 -31.32 5.97
CA ILE A 184 26.26 -32.45 6.89
C ILE A 184 25.65 -32.09 8.24
N SER A 185 25.19 -33.10 8.97
CA SER A 185 24.69 -32.92 10.34
C SER A 185 25.75 -32.21 11.20
N ALA A 186 25.35 -31.12 11.86
CA ALA A 186 26.24 -30.36 12.75
C ALA A 186 26.50 -31.04 14.11
N GLY A 187 26.05 -32.30 14.28
CA GLY A 187 26.16 -33.06 15.51
C GLY A 187 25.01 -32.80 16.48
N GLN A 188 25.18 -33.27 17.73
CA GLN A 188 24.20 -33.05 18.80
C GLN A 188 24.38 -31.65 19.41
N PRO A 189 23.29 -30.98 19.82
CA PRO A 189 23.38 -29.69 20.49
C PRO A 189 24.23 -29.78 21.78
N PRO A 190 25.10 -28.80 22.06
CA PRO A 190 26.01 -28.84 23.21
C PRO A 190 25.29 -28.92 24.56
N LEU A 191 24.08 -28.37 24.64
CA LEU A 191 23.23 -28.37 25.83
C LEU A 191 21.99 -29.28 25.67
N GLY A 192 22.02 -30.23 24.72
CA GLY A 192 20.90 -31.10 24.39
C GLY A 192 19.61 -30.33 24.12
N THR A 193 18.49 -30.84 24.62
CA THR A 193 17.17 -30.24 24.43
C THR A 193 17.04 -28.85 25.06
N THR A 194 17.74 -28.58 26.16
CA THR A 194 17.76 -27.26 26.81
C THR A 194 18.30 -26.18 25.88
N GLY A 195 19.37 -26.49 25.14
CA GLY A 195 19.93 -25.59 24.13
C GLY A 195 18.93 -25.26 23.02
N ILE A 196 18.16 -26.26 22.57
CA ILE A 196 17.11 -26.08 21.55
C ILE A 196 16.02 -25.12 22.06
N TYR A 197 15.51 -25.31 23.29
CA TYR A 197 14.47 -24.43 23.82
C TYR A 197 14.95 -22.99 24.02
N LEU A 198 16.18 -22.80 24.50
CA LEU A 198 16.79 -21.48 24.60
C LEU A 198 16.95 -20.82 23.22
N ALA A 199 17.36 -21.59 22.21
CA ALA A 199 17.45 -21.10 20.83
C ALA A 199 16.09 -20.66 20.27
N ILE A 200 15.03 -21.42 20.54
CA ILE A 200 13.66 -21.05 20.15
C ILE A 200 13.27 -19.72 20.81
N ILE A 201 13.51 -19.56 22.12
CA ILE A 201 13.23 -18.30 22.84
C ILE A 201 13.97 -17.12 22.20
N CYS A 202 15.26 -17.28 21.90
CA CYS A 202 16.06 -16.24 21.23
C CYS A 202 15.47 -15.84 19.87
N VAL A 203 15.08 -16.81 19.03
CA VAL A 203 14.46 -16.56 17.72
C VAL A 203 13.11 -15.85 17.85
N LEU A 204 12.27 -16.27 18.80
CA LEU A 204 10.97 -15.65 19.03
C LEU A 204 11.11 -14.21 19.56
N LEU A 205 12.03 -13.96 20.48
CA LEU A 205 12.35 -12.61 20.96
C LEU A 205 12.84 -11.73 19.82
N ALA A 206 13.76 -12.23 18.99
CA ALA A 206 14.28 -11.51 17.84
C ALA A 206 13.16 -11.10 16.86
N ALA A 207 12.26 -12.03 16.51
CA ALA A 207 11.13 -11.77 15.61
C ALA A 207 10.07 -10.85 16.24
N ALA A 208 9.78 -11.00 17.54
CA ALA A 208 8.78 -10.22 18.25
C ALA A 208 9.14 -8.74 18.43
N THR A 209 10.42 -8.35 18.26
CA THR A 209 10.87 -6.95 18.37
C THR A 209 10.09 -5.98 17.48
N LYS A 210 9.57 -6.47 16.33
CA LYS A 210 8.85 -5.65 15.35
C LYS A 210 7.44 -6.17 15.05
N HIS A 211 7.22 -7.47 15.10
CA HIS A 211 6.01 -8.10 14.56
C HIS A 211 5.36 -9.09 15.53
N GLN A 212 5.05 -8.65 16.75
CA GLN A 212 4.45 -9.48 17.82
C GLN A 212 3.27 -10.35 17.35
N ALA A 213 2.30 -9.78 16.63
CA ALA A 213 1.13 -10.53 16.16
C ALA A 213 1.47 -11.60 15.11
N ALA A 214 2.49 -11.36 14.28
CA ALA A 214 2.96 -12.34 13.30
C ALA A 214 3.79 -13.43 13.94
N THR A 215 4.62 -13.07 14.92
CA THR A 215 5.35 -14.04 15.75
C THR A 215 4.38 -14.97 16.45
N LEU A 216 3.36 -14.43 17.13
CA LEU A 216 2.36 -15.24 17.84
C LEU A 216 1.61 -16.20 16.91
N GLN A 217 1.11 -15.70 15.78
CA GLN A 217 0.43 -16.54 14.80
C GLN A 217 1.33 -17.64 14.24
N ALA A 218 2.57 -17.30 13.86
CA ALA A 218 3.53 -18.28 13.35
C ALA A 218 3.88 -19.34 14.40
N SER A 219 4.03 -18.97 15.67
CA SER A 219 4.24 -19.90 16.78
C SER A 219 3.06 -20.86 16.96
N MET A 220 1.83 -20.34 16.96
CA MET A 220 0.62 -21.17 17.08
C MET A 220 0.49 -22.15 15.92
N LEU A 221 0.76 -21.71 14.70
CA LEU A 221 0.72 -22.56 13.51
C LEU A 221 1.84 -23.59 13.48
N ALA A 222 3.03 -23.28 13.97
CA ALA A 222 4.10 -24.26 14.13
C ALA A 222 3.69 -25.39 15.08
N VAL A 223 3.13 -25.05 16.25
CA VAL A 223 2.65 -26.06 17.22
C VAL A 223 1.54 -26.91 16.61
N ALA A 224 0.57 -26.29 15.93
CA ALA A 224 -0.51 -26.99 15.26
C ALA A 224 0.00 -27.93 14.15
N ALA A 225 1.01 -27.50 13.38
CA ALA A 225 1.65 -28.34 12.36
C ALA A 225 2.37 -29.54 13.01
N ILE A 226 3.15 -29.33 14.07
CA ILE A 226 3.82 -30.44 14.79
C ILE A 226 2.79 -31.47 15.30
N TRP A 227 1.70 -30.99 15.91
CA TRP A 227 0.62 -31.85 16.40
C TRP A 227 -0.09 -32.60 15.27
N LEU A 228 -0.37 -31.93 14.14
CA LEU A 228 -1.03 -32.56 13.01
C LEU A 228 -0.11 -33.59 12.32
N ALA A 229 1.21 -33.33 12.23
CA ALA A 229 2.14 -34.32 11.67
C ALA A 229 2.28 -35.57 12.54
N SER A 230 2.29 -35.40 13.87
CA SER A 230 2.37 -36.52 14.80
C SER A 230 1.09 -37.35 14.79
N THR A 231 -0.09 -36.73 14.72
CA THR A 231 -1.38 -37.44 14.65
C THR A 231 -1.59 -38.18 13.33
N LEU A 232 -1.14 -37.64 12.19
CA LEU A 232 -1.20 -38.30 10.89
C LEU A 232 -0.17 -39.41 10.71
N GLY A 233 0.67 -39.68 11.71
CA GLY A 233 1.65 -40.75 11.64
C GLY A 233 2.76 -40.50 10.62
N PHE A 234 3.13 -39.23 10.35
CA PHE A 234 4.32 -38.86 9.55
C PHE A 234 5.65 -39.16 10.27
N ALA A 235 5.65 -40.20 11.11
CA ALA A 235 6.77 -40.72 11.87
C ALA A 235 7.97 -41.28 11.05
N PRO A 236 7.97 -41.48 9.71
CA PRO A 236 9.17 -42.02 9.06
C PRO A 236 10.37 -41.06 8.96
N LEU A 237 10.30 -39.79 9.39
CA LEU A 237 11.35 -38.78 9.12
C LEU A 237 12.09 -38.22 10.34
N HIS A 238 12.07 -38.89 11.49
CA HIS A 238 12.85 -38.60 12.70
C HIS A 238 12.72 -37.19 13.36
N SER A 239 11.95 -36.25 12.81
CA SER A 239 11.58 -35.02 13.53
C SER A 239 10.30 -34.37 12.96
N PRO A 240 9.19 -34.34 13.71
CA PRO A 240 7.98 -33.57 13.39
C PRO A 240 8.25 -32.08 13.10
N GLY A 241 9.39 -31.56 13.57
CA GLY A 241 9.81 -30.17 13.38
C GLY A 241 10.12 -29.80 11.93
N LEU A 242 10.46 -30.76 11.05
CA LEU A 242 10.79 -30.48 9.65
C LEU A 242 9.59 -29.96 8.84
N TRP A 243 8.39 -30.41 9.18
CA TRP A 243 7.17 -29.92 8.53
C TRP A 243 6.79 -28.52 9.02
N ALA A 244 6.87 -28.29 10.34
CA ALA A 244 6.58 -26.99 10.94
C ALA A 244 7.58 -25.89 10.55
N PHE A 245 8.81 -26.27 10.20
CA PHE A 245 9.87 -25.36 9.78
C PHE A 245 9.51 -24.54 8.52
N ALA A 246 8.70 -25.07 7.60
CA ALA A 246 8.24 -24.30 6.43
C ALA A 246 6.97 -23.48 6.73
N VAL A 247 6.12 -23.94 7.65
CA VAL A 247 4.82 -23.34 7.99
C VAL A 247 4.98 -22.00 8.69
N ALA A 248 5.83 -21.94 9.74
CA ALA A 248 5.99 -20.72 10.52
C ALA A 248 6.58 -19.54 9.71
N PRO A 249 7.69 -19.70 8.97
CA PRO A 249 8.24 -18.63 8.14
C PRO A 249 7.28 -18.18 7.03
N ALA A 250 6.49 -19.09 6.46
CA ALA A 250 5.47 -18.75 5.46
C ALA A 250 4.37 -17.86 6.04
N SER A 251 3.82 -18.24 7.19
CA SER A 251 2.83 -17.40 7.87
C SER A 251 3.43 -16.06 8.26
N PHE A 252 4.62 -16.07 8.87
CA PHE A 252 5.27 -14.86 9.35
C PHE A 252 5.55 -13.89 8.21
N ALA A 253 6.21 -14.34 7.15
CA ALA A 253 6.57 -13.49 6.02
C ALA A 253 5.31 -12.90 5.36
N ALA A 254 4.30 -13.74 5.09
CA ALA A 254 3.05 -13.31 4.48
C ALA A 254 2.34 -12.22 5.31
N GLN A 255 2.27 -12.40 6.63
CA GLN A 255 1.60 -11.48 7.54
C GLN A 255 2.40 -10.20 7.84
N ALA A 256 3.69 -10.34 8.17
CA ALA A 256 4.51 -9.25 8.68
C ALA A 256 5.05 -8.34 7.58
N LEU A 257 5.41 -8.91 6.44
CA LEU A 257 6.21 -8.23 5.41
C LEU A 257 5.44 -7.98 4.13
N LEU A 258 4.60 -8.94 3.77
CA LEU A 258 4.04 -9.04 2.43
C LEU A 258 2.62 -8.45 2.35
N VAL A 259 1.80 -8.64 3.39
CA VAL A 259 0.47 -8.04 3.54
C VAL A 259 0.30 -7.44 4.95
N PRO A 260 1.02 -6.34 5.28
CA PRO A 260 0.95 -5.75 6.62
C PRO A 260 -0.44 -5.15 6.89
N GLY A 261 -1.17 -5.75 7.84
CA GLY A 261 -2.52 -5.33 8.24
C GLY A 261 -3.19 -6.34 9.16
N ALA A 262 -4.15 -5.90 9.97
CA ALA A 262 -4.65 -6.72 11.07
C ALA A 262 -5.41 -7.99 10.62
N LEU A 263 -6.37 -7.94 9.70
CA LEU A 263 -7.10 -9.15 9.28
C LEU A 263 -6.51 -9.77 8.00
N ALA A 264 -6.26 -8.93 6.99
CA ALA A 264 -5.69 -9.32 5.71
C ALA A 264 -4.36 -10.07 5.85
N GLY A 265 -3.44 -9.55 6.67
CA GLY A 265 -2.15 -10.20 6.92
C GLY A 265 -2.30 -11.54 7.64
N ARG A 266 -3.22 -11.65 8.60
CA ARG A 266 -3.50 -12.91 9.29
C ARG A 266 -4.03 -13.98 8.34
N VAL A 267 -4.98 -13.61 7.47
CA VAL A 267 -5.53 -14.51 6.44
C VAL A 267 -4.45 -14.93 5.44
N ALA A 268 -3.66 -13.97 4.93
CA ALA A 268 -2.54 -14.28 4.05
C ALA A 268 -1.53 -15.22 4.71
N GLY A 269 -1.26 -15.02 6.01
CA GLY A 269 -0.42 -15.90 6.82
C GLY A 269 -0.96 -17.33 6.90
N LEU A 270 -2.26 -17.50 7.15
CA LEU A 270 -2.92 -18.81 7.19
C LEU A 270 -2.86 -19.52 5.84
N LEU A 271 -3.14 -18.80 4.74
CA LEU A 271 -3.06 -19.34 3.39
C LEU A 271 -1.63 -19.77 3.04
N ALA A 272 -0.64 -18.93 3.37
CA ALA A 272 0.77 -19.24 3.12
C ALA A 272 1.22 -20.46 3.94
N ALA A 273 0.80 -20.58 5.19
CA ALA A 273 1.05 -21.74 6.05
C ALA A 273 0.46 -23.03 5.45
N GLY A 274 -0.82 -23.02 5.08
CA GLY A 274 -1.47 -24.19 4.49
C GLY A 274 -0.85 -24.60 3.15
N LEU A 275 -0.49 -23.63 2.32
CA LEU A 275 0.17 -23.88 1.04
C LEU A 275 1.59 -24.41 1.22
N ALA A 276 2.37 -23.88 2.16
CA ALA A 276 3.70 -24.40 2.47
C ALA A 276 3.64 -25.85 2.96
N ALA A 277 2.66 -26.17 3.80
CA ALA A 277 2.39 -27.53 4.26
C ALA A 277 2.03 -28.47 3.09
N ALA A 278 1.18 -28.02 2.18
CA ALA A 278 0.78 -28.79 0.99
C ALA A 278 1.95 -29.02 0.02
N ILE A 279 2.76 -28.01 -0.26
CA ILE A 279 3.95 -28.12 -1.13
C ILE A 279 4.94 -29.10 -0.50
N TRP A 280 5.19 -29.00 0.80
CA TRP A 280 6.08 -29.94 1.50
C TRP A 280 5.55 -31.38 1.41
N PHE A 281 4.24 -31.57 1.61
CA PHE A 281 3.61 -32.90 1.53
C PHE A 281 3.68 -33.49 0.12
N LEU A 282 3.47 -32.68 -0.91
CA LEU A 282 3.64 -33.11 -2.31
C LEU A 282 5.10 -33.49 -2.60
N TRP A 283 6.06 -32.74 -2.05
CA TRP A 283 7.50 -33.02 -2.16
C TRP A 283 7.86 -34.38 -1.58
N TYR A 284 7.22 -34.75 -0.46
CA TYR A 284 7.37 -36.07 0.15
C TYR A 284 6.75 -37.17 -0.72
N LEU A 285 5.47 -37.01 -1.12
CA LEU A 285 4.73 -38.04 -1.88
C LEU A 285 5.37 -38.37 -3.24
N THR A 286 6.00 -37.38 -3.88
CA THR A 286 6.65 -37.55 -5.19
C THR A 286 8.04 -38.18 -5.11
N GLY A 287 8.58 -38.41 -3.91
CA GLY A 287 9.94 -38.92 -3.73
C GLY A 287 11.04 -37.90 -4.01
N LEU A 288 10.69 -36.63 -4.28
CA LEU A 288 11.65 -35.56 -4.55
C LEU A 288 12.67 -35.36 -3.42
N MET A 289 12.32 -35.72 -2.19
CA MET A 289 13.24 -35.68 -1.04
C MET A 289 14.52 -36.51 -1.25
N GLY A 290 14.48 -37.58 -2.07
CA GLY A 290 15.65 -38.39 -2.40
C GLY A 290 16.62 -37.70 -3.36
N VAL A 291 16.16 -36.68 -4.10
CA VAL A 291 16.96 -35.92 -5.07
C VAL A 291 17.35 -34.55 -4.52
N ALA A 292 16.40 -33.86 -3.88
CA ALA A 292 16.60 -32.54 -3.31
C ALA A 292 15.79 -32.40 -2.01
N GLN A 293 16.49 -32.13 -0.91
CA GLN A 293 15.83 -31.79 0.35
C GLN A 293 15.03 -30.48 0.18
N PRO A 294 13.80 -30.40 0.72
CA PRO A 294 12.93 -29.25 0.49
C PRO A 294 13.46 -27.96 1.12
N LEU A 295 14.29 -28.02 2.16
CA LEU A 295 14.86 -26.88 2.87
C LEU A 295 13.79 -25.79 3.13
N LEU A 296 14.03 -24.55 2.68
CA LEU A 296 13.10 -23.42 2.77
C LEU A 296 12.21 -23.25 1.52
N ALA A 297 12.32 -24.13 0.51
CA ALA A 297 11.60 -23.97 -0.76
C ALA A 297 10.07 -23.94 -0.61
N PRO A 298 9.42 -24.83 0.18
CA PRO A 298 7.96 -24.79 0.35
C PRO A 298 7.47 -23.46 0.92
N PHE A 299 8.21 -22.89 1.88
CA PHE A 299 7.94 -21.55 2.41
C PHE A 299 7.99 -20.50 1.30
N ILE A 300 9.07 -20.48 0.51
CA ILE A 300 9.31 -19.41 -0.47
C ILE A 300 8.27 -19.48 -1.59
N PHE A 301 7.99 -20.67 -2.12
CA PHE A 301 6.95 -20.85 -3.13
C PHE A 301 5.56 -20.44 -2.62
N ALA A 302 5.23 -20.80 -1.38
CA ALA A 302 3.97 -20.39 -0.78
C ALA A 302 3.88 -18.86 -0.63
N ALA A 303 4.94 -18.23 -0.14
CA ALA A 303 5.02 -16.78 0.00
C ALA A 303 4.92 -16.06 -1.36
N TRP A 304 5.59 -16.57 -2.40
CA TRP A 304 5.50 -16.04 -3.76
C TRP A 304 4.09 -16.15 -4.34
N LEU A 305 3.43 -17.30 -4.21
CA LEU A 305 2.08 -17.49 -4.74
C LEU A 305 1.08 -16.59 -4.04
N VAL A 306 1.08 -16.55 -2.71
CA VAL A 306 0.20 -15.68 -1.92
C VAL A 306 0.45 -14.22 -2.30
N LEU A 307 1.70 -13.79 -2.39
CA LEU A 307 2.04 -12.44 -2.86
C LEU A 307 1.53 -12.14 -4.25
N TRP A 308 1.76 -13.05 -5.19
CA TRP A 308 1.40 -12.83 -6.58
C TRP A 308 -0.11 -12.71 -6.71
N VAL A 309 -0.89 -13.58 -6.04
CA VAL A 309 -2.36 -13.47 -5.97
C VAL A 309 -2.78 -12.15 -5.33
N PHE A 310 -2.23 -11.81 -4.15
CA PHE A 310 -2.55 -10.57 -3.45
C PHE A 310 -2.06 -9.30 -4.18
N ARG A 311 -1.08 -9.37 -5.09
CA ARG A 311 -0.67 -8.20 -5.88
C ARG A 311 -1.43 -8.09 -7.17
N ARG A 312 -1.65 -9.21 -7.86
CA ARG A 312 -2.43 -9.29 -9.08
C ARG A 312 -3.91 -8.97 -8.82
N HIS A 313 -4.42 -9.31 -7.63
CA HIS A 313 -5.84 -9.17 -7.29
C HIS A 313 -6.10 -8.32 -6.03
N GLY A 314 -5.10 -8.03 -5.21
CA GLY A 314 -5.22 -7.30 -3.94
C GLY A 314 -4.82 -5.81 -3.97
N HIS A 315 -4.93 -5.15 -5.13
CA HIS A 315 -5.38 -3.73 -5.13
C HIS A 315 -6.83 -3.56 -4.60
N SER A 316 -7.40 -4.65 -4.12
CA SER A 316 -8.66 -4.71 -3.40
C SER A 316 -8.55 -3.87 -2.12
N VAL A 317 -9.27 -2.74 -2.11
CA VAL A 317 -9.43 -1.82 -0.98
C VAL A 317 -9.74 -2.56 0.35
N TRP A 318 -10.35 -3.74 0.25
CA TRP A 318 -10.63 -4.70 1.31
C TRP A 318 -9.42 -5.15 2.14
N LEU A 319 -8.20 -4.95 1.66
CA LEU A 319 -6.99 -5.31 2.40
C LEU A 319 -6.48 -4.16 3.28
N GLU A 320 -6.98 -2.94 3.10
CA GLU A 320 -6.59 -1.79 3.91
C GLU A 320 -7.31 -1.79 5.26
N PRO A 321 -6.60 -1.79 6.41
CA PRO A 321 -7.25 -1.74 7.73
C PRO A 321 -8.11 -0.48 7.92
N ALA A 322 -7.68 0.65 7.34
CA ALA A 322 -8.42 1.91 7.35
C ALA A 322 -9.77 1.78 6.63
N PHE A 323 -9.88 0.98 5.57
CA PHE A 323 -11.13 0.73 4.87
C PHE A 323 -12.17 0.05 5.76
N TRP A 324 -11.80 -0.99 6.50
CA TRP A 324 -12.74 -1.66 7.40
C TRP A 324 -13.15 -0.78 8.58
N ARG A 325 -12.22 0.01 9.14
CA ARG A 325 -12.55 1.01 10.16
C ARG A 325 -13.51 2.06 9.62
N ALA A 326 -13.32 2.51 8.39
CA ALA A 326 -14.24 3.43 7.72
C ALA A 326 -15.61 2.77 7.47
N CYS A 327 -15.66 1.50 7.03
CA CYS A 327 -16.92 0.75 6.90
C CYS A 327 -17.67 0.65 8.23
N LEU A 328 -16.97 0.41 9.34
CA LEU A 328 -17.57 0.38 10.67
C LEU A 328 -18.09 1.75 11.10
N ALA A 329 -17.33 2.82 10.86
CA ALA A 329 -17.77 4.19 11.14
C ALA A 329 -19.04 4.54 10.35
N LEU A 330 -19.05 4.22 9.04
CA LEU A 330 -20.20 4.41 8.16
C LEU A 330 -21.42 3.57 8.60
N ALA A 331 -21.21 2.32 8.99
CA ALA A 331 -22.28 1.45 9.50
C ALA A 331 -22.85 1.96 10.83
N ARG A 332 -22.00 2.40 11.76
CA ARG A 332 -22.42 2.99 13.04
C ARG A 332 -23.20 4.29 12.84
N ALA A 333 -22.69 5.18 12.00
CA ALA A 333 -23.38 6.43 11.65
C ALA A 333 -24.80 6.13 11.15
N ARG A 334 -24.92 5.18 10.21
CA ARG A 334 -26.20 4.77 9.66
C ARG A 334 -27.14 4.14 10.70
N LEU A 335 -26.65 3.20 11.52
CA LEU A 335 -27.45 2.56 12.56
C LEU A 335 -27.96 3.57 13.61
N ALA A 336 -27.15 4.58 13.91
CA ALA A 336 -27.51 5.66 14.82
C ALA A 336 -28.34 6.79 14.17
N GLY A 337 -28.69 6.67 12.88
CA GLY A 337 -29.40 7.72 12.14
C GLY A 337 -28.61 9.03 12.00
N ARG A 338 -27.28 8.97 12.09
CA ARG A 338 -26.40 10.15 11.98
C ARG A 338 -25.95 10.39 10.55
N SER A 339 -25.71 11.66 10.22
CA SER A 339 -25.34 12.06 8.87
C SER A 339 -23.88 11.76 8.55
N VAL A 340 -23.63 11.50 7.27
CA VAL A 340 -22.30 11.37 6.65
C VAL A 340 -22.20 12.43 5.57
N LEU A 341 -21.11 13.19 5.60
CA LEU A 341 -20.80 14.23 4.64
C LEU A 341 -19.65 13.77 3.74
N ALA A 342 -19.77 13.99 2.43
CA ALA A 342 -18.64 13.86 1.50
C ALA A 342 -18.13 15.26 1.13
N LEU A 343 -16.82 15.48 1.26
CA LEU A 343 -16.11 16.64 0.74
C LEU A 343 -15.28 16.20 -0.47
N THR A 344 -15.62 16.67 -1.66
CA THR A 344 -14.97 16.27 -2.92
C THR A 344 -14.14 17.39 -3.54
N GLY A 345 -13.03 17.02 -4.18
CA GLY A 345 -12.13 17.96 -4.85
C GLY A 345 -11.74 17.59 -6.29
N GLY A 346 -10.80 18.36 -6.86
CA GLY A 346 -10.45 18.34 -8.27
C GLY A 346 -9.97 17.01 -8.86
N LYS A 347 -9.56 16.02 -8.04
CA LYS A 347 -9.17 14.70 -8.58
C LYS A 347 -10.33 13.92 -9.19
N PHE A 348 -11.58 14.29 -8.88
CA PHE A 348 -12.74 13.73 -9.58
C PHE A 348 -12.75 14.12 -11.07
N GLY A 349 -12.34 15.35 -11.37
CA GLY A 349 -12.27 15.90 -12.73
C GLY A 349 -10.96 15.62 -13.45
N GLU A 350 -9.84 15.50 -12.72
CA GLU A 350 -8.50 15.30 -13.30
C GLU A 350 -8.41 14.05 -14.18
N GLN A 351 -9.03 12.93 -13.76
CA GLN A 351 -9.10 11.69 -14.55
C GLN A 351 -9.88 11.84 -15.87
N LEU A 352 -10.68 12.89 -15.99
CA LEU A 352 -11.47 13.25 -17.16
C LEU A 352 -10.82 14.40 -17.95
N GLY A 353 -9.62 14.86 -17.57
CA GLY A 353 -8.96 16.01 -18.20
C GLY A 353 -9.55 17.37 -17.80
N ILE A 354 -10.40 17.41 -16.76
CA ILE A 354 -10.93 18.66 -16.21
C ILE A 354 -9.92 19.20 -15.17
N PRO A 355 -9.39 20.43 -15.36
CA PRO A 355 -8.45 21.03 -14.42
C PRO A 355 -9.12 21.34 -13.06
N ASP A 356 -8.33 21.30 -12.00
CA ASP A 356 -8.76 21.64 -10.64
C ASP A 356 -9.07 23.14 -10.53
N TYR A 357 -10.35 23.50 -10.34
CA TYR A 357 -10.79 24.90 -10.41
C TYR A 357 -10.14 25.80 -9.35
N PRO A 358 -10.09 25.44 -8.06
CA PRO A 358 -9.42 26.24 -7.02
C PRO A 358 -7.91 26.42 -7.26
N SER A 359 -7.24 25.49 -7.94
CA SER A 359 -5.82 25.67 -8.29
C SER A 359 -5.57 26.79 -9.30
N GLY A 360 -6.61 27.15 -10.06
CA GLY A 360 -6.49 28.12 -11.14
C GLY A 360 -5.69 27.62 -12.35
N SER A 361 -5.52 26.30 -12.50
CA SER A 361 -4.84 25.68 -13.67
C SER A 361 -5.63 25.81 -14.98
N TRP A 362 -6.88 26.24 -14.91
CA TRP A 362 -7.72 26.58 -16.06
C TRP A 362 -7.45 27.99 -16.62
N ARG A 363 -6.68 28.82 -15.90
CA ARG A 363 -6.33 30.17 -16.34
C ARG A 363 -5.21 30.16 -17.34
N ASP A 364 -5.17 31.20 -18.17
CA ASP A 364 -4.00 31.53 -18.97
C ASP A 364 -2.80 31.84 -18.05
N PRO A 365 -1.69 31.09 -18.14
CA PRO A 365 -0.51 31.30 -17.31
C PRO A 365 0.25 32.60 -17.63
N GLU A 366 0.02 33.21 -18.80
CA GLU A 366 0.66 34.48 -19.19
C GLU A 366 -0.04 35.69 -18.56
N LEU A 367 -1.25 35.51 -18.01
CA LEU A 367 -2.03 36.57 -17.39
C LEU A 367 -1.92 36.51 -15.85
N PRO A 368 -1.86 37.68 -15.18
CA PRO A 368 -1.83 37.70 -13.72
C PRO A 368 -3.14 37.16 -13.15
N ALA A 369 -3.05 36.44 -12.03
CA ALA A 369 -4.21 35.89 -11.31
C ALA A 369 -5.31 36.93 -11.04
N SER A 370 -4.93 38.18 -10.77
CA SER A 370 -5.84 39.29 -10.50
C SER A 370 -6.73 39.65 -11.68
N ALA A 371 -6.35 39.31 -12.92
CA ALA A 371 -7.17 39.51 -14.12
C ALA A 371 -8.48 38.72 -14.09
N TYR A 372 -8.54 37.68 -13.25
CA TYR A 372 -9.70 36.82 -13.06
C TYR A 372 -10.52 37.18 -11.82
N SER A 373 -10.20 38.26 -11.08
CA SER A 373 -10.96 38.67 -9.89
C SER A 373 -12.29 39.36 -10.22
N GLN A 374 -13.29 39.24 -9.34
CA GLN A 374 -14.58 39.91 -9.50
C GLN A 374 -14.43 41.44 -9.56
N GLN A 375 -13.50 42.01 -8.77
CA GLN A 375 -13.24 43.45 -8.81
C GLN A 375 -12.77 43.90 -10.20
N ARG A 376 -11.83 43.17 -10.83
CA ARG A 376 -11.36 43.48 -12.19
C ARG A 376 -12.41 43.18 -13.25
N PHE A 377 -13.19 42.11 -13.09
CA PHE A 377 -14.32 41.80 -13.95
C PHE A 377 -15.35 42.94 -13.98
N ALA A 378 -15.72 43.47 -12.81
CA ALA A 378 -16.64 44.60 -12.72
C ALA A 378 -16.07 45.87 -13.36
N ALA A 379 -14.78 46.14 -13.20
CA ALA A 379 -14.15 47.39 -13.64
C ALA A 379 -13.66 47.42 -15.10
N SER A 380 -13.51 46.28 -15.78
CA SER A 380 -12.82 46.24 -17.09
C SER A 380 -13.43 45.26 -18.08
N LEU A 381 -13.89 45.78 -19.23
CA LEU A 381 -14.37 44.97 -20.35
C LEU A 381 -13.34 43.93 -20.83
N ARG A 382 -12.05 44.29 -20.82
CA ARG A 382 -10.96 43.34 -21.14
C ARG A 382 -10.95 42.15 -20.19
N CYS A 383 -11.09 42.40 -18.88
CA CYS A 383 -11.11 41.33 -17.88
C CYS A 383 -12.41 40.51 -17.96
N ARG A 384 -13.55 41.14 -18.29
CA ARG A 384 -14.79 40.41 -18.59
C ARG A 384 -14.59 39.41 -19.71
N ARG A 385 -14.01 39.85 -20.84
CA ARG A 385 -13.70 38.99 -21.99
C ARG A 385 -12.82 37.81 -21.61
N ILE A 386 -11.71 38.07 -20.89
CA ILE A 386 -10.79 37.02 -20.41
C ILE A 386 -11.54 35.98 -19.57
N CYS A 387 -12.34 36.41 -18.60
CA CYS A 387 -13.06 35.50 -17.71
C CYS A 387 -14.11 34.68 -18.45
N TRP A 388 -14.90 35.30 -19.34
CA TRP A 388 -15.88 34.61 -20.17
C TRP A 388 -15.22 33.57 -21.07
N GLN A 389 -14.14 33.92 -21.77
CA GLN A 389 -13.41 33.00 -22.63
C GLN A 389 -12.83 31.81 -21.87
N ALA A 390 -12.20 32.07 -20.71
CA ALA A 390 -11.61 31.00 -19.89
C ALA A 390 -12.68 30.06 -19.30
N CYS A 391 -13.80 30.62 -18.83
CA CYS A 391 -14.92 29.82 -18.32
C CYS A 391 -15.61 29.04 -19.43
N GLU A 392 -15.78 29.62 -20.62
CA GLU A 392 -16.32 28.91 -21.78
C GLU A 392 -15.42 27.74 -22.20
N ALA A 393 -14.12 27.97 -22.33
CA ALA A 393 -13.17 26.92 -22.70
C ALA A 393 -13.18 25.75 -21.69
N LEU A 394 -13.34 26.07 -20.40
CA LEU A 394 -13.50 25.04 -19.37
C LEU A 394 -14.86 24.33 -19.46
N ARG A 395 -15.95 25.08 -19.71
CA ARG A 395 -17.31 24.56 -19.88
C ARG A 395 -17.41 23.59 -21.06
N GLU A 396 -16.79 23.90 -22.19
CA GLU A 396 -16.73 23.01 -23.37
C GLU A 396 -16.04 21.68 -23.03
N ARG A 397 -14.94 21.71 -22.27
CA ARG A 397 -14.26 20.48 -21.81
C ARG A 397 -15.17 19.64 -20.91
N VAL A 398 -15.91 20.28 -20.01
CA VAL A 398 -16.86 19.60 -19.12
C VAL A 398 -18.01 18.98 -19.92
N GLN A 399 -18.56 19.68 -20.91
CA GLN A 399 -19.62 19.18 -21.78
C GLN A 399 -19.18 17.99 -22.65
N ALA A 400 -17.89 17.90 -22.97
CA ALA A 400 -17.32 16.80 -23.75
C ALA A 400 -17.15 15.49 -22.96
N VAL A 401 -17.30 15.52 -21.63
CA VAL A 401 -17.10 14.34 -20.77
C VAL A 401 -18.37 13.93 -20.04
N ARG A 402 -18.39 12.68 -19.55
CA ARG A 402 -19.49 12.15 -18.74
C ARG A 402 -19.02 11.82 -17.33
N ALA A 403 -19.96 11.80 -16.39
CA ALA A 403 -19.71 11.42 -15.00
C ALA A 403 -18.94 10.08 -14.91
N SER A 404 -17.76 10.14 -14.27
CA SER A 404 -16.90 8.96 -14.12
C SER A 404 -17.54 7.89 -13.23
N LEU A 405 -16.92 6.71 -13.16
CA LEU A 405 -17.35 5.68 -12.21
C LEU A 405 -17.34 6.18 -10.76
N ALA A 406 -16.38 7.04 -10.38
CA ALA A 406 -16.32 7.60 -9.04
C ALA A 406 -17.56 8.46 -8.73
N HIS A 407 -17.96 9.33 -9.66
CA HIS A 407 -19.18 10.15 -9.54
C HIS A 407 -20.41 9.28 -9.33
N ARG A 408 -20.62 8.29 -10.21
CA ARG A 408 -21.78 7.39 -10.12
C ARG A 408 -21.80 6.56 -8.84
N LYS A 409 -20.63 6.13 -8.34
CA LYS A 409 -20.56 5.38 -7.09
C LYS A 409 -20.77 6.24 -5.86
N LEU A 410 -20.32 7.50 -5.87
CA LEU A 410 -20.63 8.46 -4.81
C LEU A 410 -22.14 8.77 -4.79
N ALA A 411 -22.75 9.04 -5.95
CA ALA A 411 -24.19 9.25 -6.07
C ALA A 411 -25.00 8.04 -5.59
N ALA A 412 -24.57 6.83 -5.95
CA ALA A 412 -25.20 5.59 -5.47
C ALA A 412 -25.06 5.37 -3.94
N MET A 413 -24.12 6.04 -3.27
CA MET A 413 -24.05 6.07 -1.80
C MET A 413 -25.07 7.04 -1.19
N GLY A 414 -25.72 7.90 -1.98
CA GLY A 414 -26.86 8.71 -1.57
C GLY A 414 -28.18 7.93 -1.50
N ARG A 415 -28.47 7.10 -2.51
CA ARG A 415 -29.70 6.27 -2.64
C ARG A 415 -30.02 5.25 -1.53
N PRO A 416 -29.12 4.99 -0.56
CA PRO A 416 -29.50 4.31 0.69
C PRO A 416 -29.50 5.20 1.94
N GLY A 417 -29.41 6.52 1.81
CA GLY A 417 -29.24 7.46 2.92
C GLY A 417 -27.93 7.23 3.67
N LEU A 418 -26.86 6.84 2.98
CA LEU A 418 -25.56 6.65 3.59
C LEU A 418 -24.79 7.97 3.56
N VAL A 419 -24.52 8.51 2.38
CA VAL A 419 -24.02 9.89 2.23
C VAL A 419 -25.24 10.80 2.16
N HIS A 420 -25.34 11.73 3.10
CA HIS A 420 -26.51 12.60 3.24
C HIS A 420 -26.38 13.88 2.42
N ALA A 421 -25.15 14.37 2.31
CA ALA A 421 -24.82 15.53 1.49
C ALA A 421 -23.40 15.41 0.92
N THR A 422 -23.17 16.07 -0.20
CA THR A 422 -21.87 16.25 -0.82
C THR A 422 -21.55 17.73 -0.92
N VAL A 423 -20.44 18.15 -0.33
CA VAL A 423 -19.86 19.47 -0.53
C VAL A 423 -18.75 19.30 -1.56
N THR A 424 -18.82 20.03 -2.67
CA THR A 424 -17.84 19.94 -3.75
C THR A 424 -17.13 21.26 -3.98
N THR A 425 -15.83 21.19 -4.21
CA THR A 425 -15.03 22.31 -4.70
C THR A 425 -14.90 22.33 -6.22
N SER A 426 -15.41 21.30 -6.91
CA SER A 426 -15.50 21.31 -8.37
C SER A 426 -16.66 22.18 -8.84
N VAL A 427 -16.52 22.72 -10.05
CA VAL A 427 -17.52 23.57 -10.72
C VAL A 427 -18.12 22.90 -11.97
N ASP A 428 -17.79 21.62 -12.19
CA ASP A 428 -18.17 20.83 -13.36
C ASP A 428 -19.65 20.38 -13.36
N GLY A 429 -20.33 20.42 -12.23
CA GLY A 429 -21.72 19.96 -12.08
C GLY A 429 -21.92 18.44 -12.21
N LEU A 430 -20.84 17.64 -12.34
CA LEU A 430 -20.92 16.19 -12.55
C LEU A 430 -21.26 15.42 -11.26
N GLN A 431 -21.15 16.07 -10.09
CA GLN A 431 -21.61 15.50 -8.82
C GLN A 431 -23.13 15.66 -8.58
N ALA A 432 -23.85 16.41 -9.41
CA ALA A 432 -25.31 16.53 -9.36
C ALA A 432 -25.97 15.26 -9.93
N GLY A 433 -25.96 14.19 -9.12
CA GLY A 433 -26.23 12.83 -9.60
C GLY A 433 -27.59 12.22 -9.26
N ASP A 434 -28.30 12.70 -8.24
CA ASP A 434 -29.63 12.19 -7.87
C ASP A 434 -30.36 13.20 -6.98
N ALA A 435 -31.66 13.41 -7.20
CA ALA A 435 -32.51 14.38 -6.47
C ALA A 435 -32.61 14.14 -4.95
N GLU A 436 -32.17 12.97 -4.47
CA GLU A 436 -32.23 12.57 -3.05
C GLU A 436 -31.00 12.98 -2.23
N THR A 437 -29.89 13.38 -2.86
CA THR A 437 -28.67 13.77 -2.14
C THR A 437 -28.41 15.25 -2.32
N GLU A 438 -28.32 16.00 -1.21
CA GLU A 438 -28.01 17.42 -1.29
C GLU A 438 -26.56 17.62 -1.76
N THR A 439 -26.38 18.41 -2.81
CA THR A 439 -25.05 18.82 -3.30
C THR A 439 -24.87 20.31 -3.07
N VAL A 440 -23.79 20.68 -2.37
CA VAL A 440 -23.40 22.07 -2.09
C VAL A 440 -22.15 22.40 -2.90
N GLU A 441 -22.30 23.29 -3.88
CA GLU A 441 -21.23 23.70 -4.80
C GLU A 441 -20.55 24.97 -4.25
N LEU A 442 -19.38 24.80 -3.61
CA LEU A 442 -18.72 25.89 -2.89
C LEU A 442 -18.29 27.04 -3.81
N PHE A 443 -17.87 26.72 -5.03
CA PHE A 443 -17.40 27.69 -6.02
C PHE A 443 -18.41 27.93 -7.14
N GLY A 444 -19.67 27.48 -7.00
CA GLY A 444 -20.70 27.62 -8.02
C GLY A 444 -20.57 26.64 -9.20
N ARG A 445 -21.20 26.95 -10.34
CA ARG A 445 -21.27 26.07 -11.51
C ARG A 445 -20.91 26.77 -12.82
N LEU A 446 -20.21 26.05 -13.69
CA LEU A 446 -19.83 26.51 -15.02
C LEU A 446 -20.98 26.60 -16.03
N ASP A 447 -22.11 25.93 -15.78
CA ASP A 447 -23.29 25.96 -16.65
C ASP A 447 -24.30 27.06 -16.26
N THR A 448 -23.92 27.96 -15.34
CA THR A 448 -24.75 29.06 -14.86
C THR A 448 -24.05 30.41 -14.95
N VAL A 449 -24.82 31.48 -14.80
CA VAL A 449 -24.36 32.87 -14.66
C VAL A 449 -25.00 33.48 -13.41
N THR A 450 -24.30 34.43 -12.78
CA THR A 450 -24.77 35.09 -11.55
C THR A 450 -24.73 36.60 -11.72
N CYS A 451 -25.81 37.27 -11.34
CA CYS A 451 -25.83 38.73 -11.26
C CYS A 451 -25.06 39.21 -10.03
N LEU A 452 -24.16 40.18 -10.22
CA LEU A 452 -23.36 40.75 -9.14
C LEU A 452 -24.17 41.59 -8.15
N ASP A 453 -25.31 42.13 -8.57
CA ASP A 453 -26.10 43.05 -7.75
C ASP A 453 -27.21 42.32 -6.99
N CYS A 454 -28.07 41.57 -7.70
CA CYS A 454 -29.21 40.88 -7.08
C CYS A 454 -28.94 39.40 -6.75
N GLY A 455 -27.78 38.85 -7.15
CA GLY A 455 -27.43 37.45 -6.88
C GLY A 455 -28.24 36.41 -7.65
N VAL A 456 -29.14 36.81 -8.56
CA VAL A 456 -29.94 35.85 -9.35
C VAL A 456 -29.02 34.94 -10.15
N VAL A 457 -29.29 33.64 -10.10
CA VAL A 457 -28.59 32.61 -10.87
C VAL A 457 -29.46 32.21 -12.05
N GLN A 458 -28.86 32.19 -13.24
CA GLN A 458 -29.53 31.83 -14.49
C GLN A 458 -28.68 30.82 -15.26
N ASN A 459 -29.28 30.10 -16.21
CA ASN A 459 -28.53 29.19 -17.07
C ASN A 459 -27.55 29.96 -17.97
N TRP A 460 -26.45 29.31 -18.34
CA TRP A 460 -25.48 29.89 -19.26
C TRP A 460 -26.15 30.24 -20.60
N PRO A 461 -26.00 31.48 -21.09
CA PRO A 461 -26.74 31.94 -22.26
C PRO A 461 -26.11 31.43 -23.56
N PRO A 462 -26.81 31.51 -24.72
CA PRO A 462 -26.24 31.12 -26.01
C PRO A 462 -24.98 31.91 -26.41
N ALA A 463 -24.14 31.34 -27.27
CA ALA A 463 -22.87 31.95 -27.73
C ALA A 463 -23.00 33.42 -28.17
N ARG A 464 -24.00 33.71 -29.00
CA ARG A 464 -24.29 35.07 -29.49
C ARG A 464 -24.54 36.11 -28.39
N VAL A 465 -24.90 35.66 -27.19
CA VAL A 465 -25.26 36.51 -26.06
C VAL A 465 -24.03 36.74 -25.18
N TRP A 466 -23.40 35.70 -24.64
CA TRP A 466 -22.24 35.91 -23.75
C TRP A 466 -21.02 36.51 -24.46
N GLN A 467 -20.89 36.35 -25.78
CA GLN A 467 -19.82 36.98 -26.58
C GLN A 467 -19.98 38.50 -26.72
N CYS A 468 -21.04 39.10 -26.19
CA CYS A 468 -21.09 40.55 -25.99
C CYS A 468 -20.18 40.99 -24.84
N TRP A 469 -19.71 40.06 -23.99
CA TRP A 469 -18.83 40.25 -22.82
C TRP A 469 -19.41 41.10 -21.69
N ASP A 470 -20.42 41.90 -21.99
CA ASP A 470 -21.03 42.88 -21.11
C ASP A 470 -22.52 42.61 -20.89
N LEU A 471 -22.80 41.52 -20.17
CA LEU A 471 -24.15 41.01 -20.02
C LEU A 471 -24.82 41.56 -18.76
N HIS A 472 -26.07 41.99 -18.88
CA HIS A 472 -26.81 42.61 -17.78
C HIS A 472 -28.05 41.78 -17.43
N CYS A 473 -28.39 41.77 -16.15
CA CYS A 473 -29.50 41.03 -15.58
C CYS A 473 -30.82 41.63 -16.04
N SER A 474 -31.72 40.81 -16.56
CA SER A 474 -33.06 41.24 -16.97
C SER A 474 -33.94 41.72 -15.82
N ALA A 475 -33.65 41.31 -14.58
CA ALA A 475 -34.45 41.65 -13.41
C ALA A 475 -34.03 42.97 -12.74
N CYS A 476 -32.73 43.28 -12.70
CA CYS A 476 -32.22 44.45 -11.96
C CYS A 476 -31.24 45.33 -12.75
N GLY A 477 -30.93 44.99 -14.01
CA GLY A 477 -29.94 45.70 -14.83
C GLY A 477 -28.48 45.46 -14.42
N GLY A 478 -28.22 44.68 -13.37
CA GLY A 478 -26.86 44.47 -12.84
C GLY A 478 -25.99 43.56 -13.70
N LEU A 479 -24.67 43.72 -13.60
CA LEU A 479 -23.71 42.96 -14.41
C LEU A 479 -23.79 41.44 -14.08
N LEU A 480 -23.89 40.62 -15.13
CA LEU A 480 -23.81 39.16 -15.03
C LEU A 480 -22.37 38.70 -15.25
N LYS A 481 -21.96 37.74 -14.43
CA LYS A 481 -20.69 37.01 -14.58
C LYS A 481 -20.94 35.51 -14.73
N PRO A 482 -19.96 34.73 -15.20
CA PRO A 482 -19.93 33.28 -15.02
C PRO A 482 -20.32 32.89 -13.59
N GLY A 483 -21.13 31.85 -13.45
CA GLY A 483 -21.76 31.40 -12.21
C GLY A 483 -20.80 30.72 -11.22
N VAL A 484 -19.51 31.02 -11.34
CA VAL A 484 -18.43 30.50 -10.52
C VAL A 484 -17.81 31.60 -9.65
N THR A 485 -17.30 31.23 -8.49
CA THR A 485 -16.56 32.15 -7.62
C THR A 485 -15.16 32.32 -8.14
N PHE A 486 -14.79 33.56 -8.43
CA PHE A 486 -13.49 33.88 -8.99
C PHE A 486 -12.37 33.81 -7.94
N PRO A 487 -11.10 33.58 -8.37
CA PRO A 487 -9.99 33.45 -7.44
C PRO A 487 -9.78 34.71 -6.59
N GLY A 488 -9.68 34.51 -5.27
CA GLY A 488 -9.47 35.58 -4.30
C GLY A 488 -10.75 36.27 -3.81
N ASP A 489 -11.89 35.98 -4.42
CA ASP A 489 -13.18 36.47 -3.96
C ASP A 489 -13.73 35.59 -2.82
N PRO A 490 -14.55 36.15 -1.92
CA PRO A 490 -15.19 35.37 -0.87
C PRO A 490 -16.12 34.31 -1.46
N LEU A 491 -16.21 33.17 -0.78
CA LEU A 491 -17.18 32.13 -1.13
C LEU A 491 -18.62 32.67 -1.00
N PRO A 492 -19.58 32.18 -1.80
CA PRO A 492 -20.97 32.58 -1.68
C PRO A 492 -21.52 32.20 -0.30
N GLU A 493 -22.12 33.17 0.40
CA GLU A 493 -22.48 33.04 1.81
C GLU A 493 -23.43 31.86 2.08
N ALA A 494 -24.45 31.66 1.24
CA ALA A 494 -25.45 30.61 1.44
C ALA A 494 -24.86 29.18 1.31
N PRO A 495 -24.19 28.81 0.19
CA PRO A 495 -23.46 27.54 0.09
C PRO A 495 -22.43 27.34 1.20
N TRP A 496 -21.69 28.40 1.55
CA TRP A 496 -20.66 28.32 2.59
C TRP A 496 -21.24 28.03 3.97
N LYS A 497 -22.27 28.78 4.38
CA LYS A 497 -22.99 28.57 5.63
C LYS A 497 -23.63 27.17 5.69
N ARG A 498 -24.16 26.69 4.56
CA ARG A 498 -24.73 25.34 4.47
C ARG A 498 -23.66 24.27 4.64
N ALA A 499 -22.52 24.40 3.95
CA ALA A 499 -21.40 23.47 4.08
C ALA A 499 -20.87 23.38 5.52
N ARG A 500 -20.72 24.53 6.20
CA ARG A 500 -20.32 24.57 7.62
C ARG A 500 -21.33 23.86 8.51
N THR A 501 -22.63 24.11 8.30
CA THR A 501 -23.70 23.46 9.06
C THR A 501 -23.67 21.93 8.89
N LEU A 502 -23.50 21.46 7.66
CA LEU A 502 -23.37 20.04 7.35
C LEU A 502 -22.12 19.42 8.01
N ALA A 503 -20.98 20.13 7.97
CA ALA A 503 -19.74 19.66 8.57
C ALA A 503 -19.84 19.53 10.10
N MET A 504 -20.46 20.51 10.77
CA MET A 504 -20.69 20.46 12.23
C MET A 504 -21.69 19.37 12.63
N GLY A 505 -22.66 19.06 11.77
CA GLY A 505 -23.70 18.06 12.06
C GLY A 505 -23.34 16.62 11.68
N CYS A 506 -22.22 16.39 11.00
CA CYS A 506 -21.84 15.06 10.51
C CYS A 506 -21.13 14.21 11.57
N SER A 507 -21.35 12.90 11.50
CA SER A 507 -20.63 11.93 12.35
C SER A 507 -19.46 11.27 11.64
N VAL A 508 -19.45 11.34 10.30
CA VAL A 508 -18.36 10.89 9.44
C VAL A 508 -18.19 11.90 8.31
N LEU A 509 -16.95 12.35 8.11
CA LEU A 509 -16.56 13.18 6.98
C LEU A 509 -15.67 12.37 6.04
N LEU A 510 -16.14 12.13 4.81
CA LEU A 510 -15.35 11.52 3.73
C LEU A 510 -14.67 12.63 2.93
N VAL A 511 -13.36 12.77 3.03
CA VAL A 511 -12.56 13.70 2.22
C VAL A 511 -12.03 12.94 1.00
N VAL A 512 -12.61 13.17 -0.17
CA VAL A 512 -12.43 12.31 -1.35
C VAL A 512 -11.82 13.09 -2.50
N GLY A 513 -10.65 12.66 -2.97
CA GLY A 513 -10.05 13.21 -4.18
C GLY A 513 -9.64 14.67 -4.08
N HIS A 514 -9.12 15.07 -2.91
CA HIS A 514 -8.65 16.44 -2.71
C HIS A 514 -7.16 16.55 -3.06
N PRO A 515 -6.77 17.26 -4.13
CA PRO A 515 -5.39 17.32 -4.57
C PRO A 515 -4.54 18.32 -3.78
N ARG A 516 -5.18 19.31 -3.13
CA ARG A 516 -4.51 20.44 -2.50
C ARG A 516 -5.23 20.89 -1.24
N ARG A 517 -4.48 21.55 -0.37
CA ARG A 517 -5.01 22.18 0.84
C ARG A 517 -5.60 23.55 0.49
N THR A 518 -6.90 23.77 0.74
CA THR A 518 -7.50 25.10 0.71
C THR A 518 -7.98 25.53 2.10
N PRO A 519 -8.07 26.84 2.40
CA PRO A 519 -8.61 27.31 3.67
C PRO A 519 -10.02 26.82 3.96
N ALA A 520 -10.87 26.74 2.93
CA ALA A 520 -12.25 26.27 3.05
C ALA A 520 -12.31 24.79 3.48
N ASP A 521 -11.50 23.93 2.86
CA ASP A 521 -11.46 22.51 3.22
C ASP A 521 -10.95 22.30 4.64
N GLU A 522 -9.91 23.03 5.03
CA GLU A 522 -9.34 22.96 6.38
C GLU A 522 -10.36 23.37 7.43
N GLU A 523 -11.10 24.46 7.20
CA GLU A 523 -12.14 24.89 8.12
C GLU A 523 -13.26 23.84 8.24
N LEU A 524 -13.70 23.25 7.12
CA LEU A 524 -14.73 22.20 7.14
C LEU A 524 -14.26 20.93 7.84
N ILE A 525 -13.01 20.49 7.58
CA ILE A 525 -12.40 19.33 8.23
C ILE A 525 -12.26 19.59 9.73
N ASP A 526 -11.76 20.76 10.13
CA ASP A 526 -11.59 21.10 11.54
C ASP A 526 -12.92 21.36 12.26
N ALA A 527 -13.95 21.87 11.57
CA ALA A 527 -15.31 21.91 12.09
C ALA A 527 -15.82 20.50 12.37
N ALA A 528 -15.76 19.58 11.40
CA ALA A 528 -16.21 18.20 11.59
C ALA A 528 -15.47 17.50 12.75
N ARG A 529 -14.15 17.67 12.85
CA ARG A 529 -13.34 17.13 13.96
C ARG A 529 -13.77 17.69 15.32
N ARG A 530 -13.99 19.00 15.42
CA ARG A 530 -14.43 19.66 16.67
C ARG A 530 -15.76 19.12 17.19
N TRP A 531 -16.64 18.71 16.28
CA TRP A 531 -17.95 18.14 16.60
C TRP A 531 -17.94 16.60 16.66
N GLY A 532 -16.74 15.98 16.69
CA GLY A 532 -16.58 14.55 16.95
C GLY A 532 -16.77 13.64 15.74
N ALA A 533 -16.73 14.18 14.51
CA ALA A 533 -16.82 13.37 13.31
C ALA A 533 -15.55 12.54 13.08
N GLN A 534 -15.72 11.29 12.65
CA GLN A 534 -14.62 10.50 12.12
C GLN A 534 -14.26 10.99 10.72
N VAL A 535 -13.04 11.50 10.53
CA VAL A 535 -12.56 11.92 9.21
C VAL A 535 -11.90 10.74 8.50
N VAL A 536 -12.25 10.55 7.23
CA VAL A 536 -11.72 9.50 6.34
C VAL A 536 -11.21 10.13 5.05
N PHE A 537 -9.91 10.13 4.85
CA PHE A 537 -9.27 10.57 3.61
C PHE A 537 -9.20 9.43 2.60
N ILE A 538 -9.65 9.70 1.38
CA ILE A 538 -9.65 8.76 0.26
C ILE A 538 -8.92 9.42 -0.90
N ASN A 539 -7.69 8.99 -1.14
CA ASN A 539 -6.85 9.56 -2.19
C ASN A 539 -5.85 8.56 -2.76
N GLN A 540 -5.57 8.65 -4.06
CA GLN A 540 -4.39 8.01 -4.63
C GLN A 540 -3.18 8.93 -4.41
N GLY A 541 -2.27 8.49 -3.55
CA GLY A 541 -1.06 9.24 -3.21
C GLY A 541 -1.14 9.96 -1.86
N PRO A 542 -0.17 10.84 -1.54
CA PRO A 542 -0.12 11.54 -0.27
C PRO A 542 -1.34 12.46 -0.08
N VAL A 543 -1.78 12.59 1.17
CA VAL A 543 -2.82 13.54 1.57
C VAL A 543 -2.17 14.91 1.80
N ALA A 544 -2.73 15.97 1.19
CA ALA A 544 -2.20 17.34 1.29
C ALA A 544 -2.57 18.05 2.61
N HIS A 545 -3.55 17.51 3.34
CA HIS A 545 -4.04 18.05 4.62
C HIS A 545 -3.24 17.52 5.81
N ALA A 546 -3.25 18.27 6.90
CA ALA A 546 -2.66 17.83 8.16
C ALA A 546 -3.48 16.68 8.76
N LEU A 547 -2.83 15.52 8.92
CA LEU A 547 -3.43 14.33 9.51
C LEU A 547 -3.32 14.35 11.04
N ARG A 548 -4.39 13.94 11.73
CA ARG A 548 -4.42 13.62 13.17
C ARG A 548 -4.30 12.10 13.36
N THR A 549 -3.97 11.67 14.57
CA THR A 549 -3.79 10.24 14.92
C THR A 549 -5.02 9.39 14.65
N ASP A 550 -6.21 9.97 14.80
CA ASP A 550 -7.49 9.26 14.67
C ASP A 550 -8.04 9.29 13.23
N ASP A 551 -7.40 10.02 12.31
CA ASP A 551 -7.85 10.07 10.93
C ASP A 551 -7.59 8.73 10.22
N LEU A 552 -8.55 8.32 9.39
CA LEU A 552 -8.39 7.14 8.55
C LEU A 552 -7.92 7.56 7.16
N VAL A 553 -6.86 6.95 6.66
CA VAL A 553 -6.34 7.21 5.32
C VAL A 553 -6.42 5.95 4.48
N ILE A 554 -7.15 6.02 3.38
CA ILE A 554 -7.33 4.94 2.41
C ILE A 554 -6.60 5.35 1.12
N ALA A 555 -5.49 4.67 0.82
CA ALA A 555 -4.53 5.06 -0.21
C ALA A 555 -4.74 4.27 -1.51
N ALA A 556 -5.93 4.40 -2.10
CA ALA A 556 -6.35 3.57 -3.23
C ALA A 556 -7.17 4.35 -4.28
N PRO A 557 -7.40 3.79 -5.49
CA PRO A 557 -8.26 4.43 -6.50
C PRO A 557 -9.64 4.79 -5.95
N ILE A 558 -10.04 6.06 -6.07
CA ILE A 558 -11.30 6.59 -5.53
C ILE A 558 -12.49 5.72 -5.97
N ALA A 559 -12.58 5.42 -7.27
CA ALA A 559 -13.65 4.60 -7.82
C ALA A 559 -13.68 3.18 -7.22
N SER A 560 -12.53 2.59 -6.91
CA SER A 560 -12.42 1.28 -6.26
C SER A 560 -12.90 1.33 -4.82
N VAL A 561 -12.55 2.39 -4.07
CA VAL A 561 -12.96 2.57 -2.67
C VAL A 561 -14.46 2.77 -2.55
N LEU A 562 -15.03 3.68 -3.36
CA LEU A 562 -16.46 3.93 -3.37
C LEU A 562 -17.25 2.69 -3.80
N ARG A 563 -16.76 1.96 -4.81
CA ARG A 563 -17.36 0.66 -5.21
C ARG A 563 -17.33 -0.33 -4.05
N ALA A 564 -16.21 -0.45 -3.35
CA ALA A 564 -16.08 -1.35 -2.22
C ALA A 564 -17.05 -0.97 -1.08
N PHE A 565 -17.15 0.31 -0.70
CA PHE A 565 -18.14 0.77 0.29
C PHE A 565 -19.57 0.41 -0.11
N THR A 566 -19.97 0.67 -1.36
CA THR A 566 -21.34 0.34 -1.81
C THR A 566 -21.65 -1.15 -1.67
N TRP A 567 -20.68 -2.02 -1.96
CA TRP A 567 -20.86 -3.46 -1.85
C TRP A 567 -20.90 -3.93 -0.38
N THR A 568 -19.93 -3.52 0.44
CA THR A 568 -19.87 -3.94 1.86
C THR A 568 -21.14 -3.59 2.60
N LEU A 569 -21.64 -2.37 2.37
CA LEU A 569 -22.81 -1.86 3.07
C LEU A 569 -24.12 -2.42 2.50
N ALA A 570 -24.13 -2.92 1.26
CA ALA A 570 -25.24 -3.72 0.74
C ALA A 570 -25.29 -5.10 1.41
N VAL A 571 -24.13 -5.75 1.61
CA VAL A 571 -24.02 -7.02 2.34
C VAL A 571 -24.48 -6.87 3.78
N PHE A 572 -24.03 -5.83 4.50
CA PHE A 572 -24.52 -5.57 5.86
C PHE A 572 -26.03 -5.37 5.93
N ARG A 573 -26.63 -4.71 4.93
CA ARG A 573 -28.10 -4.56 4.85
C ARG A 573 -28.83 -5.87 4.55
N ALA A 574 -28.25 -6.74 3.72
CA ALA A 574 -28.82 -8.06 3.48
C ALA A 574 -28.80 -8.90 4.77
N LEU A 575 -27.70 -8.86 5.52
CA LEU A 575 -27.55 -9.56 6.80
C LEU A 575 -28.50 -9.00 7.89
N ASP A 576 -28.67 -7.68 8.00
CA ASP A 576 -29.60 -7.07 8.97
C ASP A 576 -31.06 -7.41 8.65
N ARG A 577 -31.46 -7.38 7.37
CA ARG A 577 -32.80 -7.81 6.94
C ARG A 577 -33.06 -9.28 7.22
N HIS A 578 -32.08 -10.15 6.97
CA HIS A 578 -32.19 -11.57 7.30
C HIS A 578 -32.32 -11.80 8.80
N ARG A 579 -31.57 -11.04 9.63
CA ARG A 579 -31.69 -11.12 11.10
C ARG A 579 -33.05 -10.64 11.61
N LYS A 580 -33.60 -9.56 11.04
CA LYS A 580 -34.93 -9.04 11.39
C LYS A 580 -36.08 -9.90 10.83
N GLY A 581 -35.85 -10.63 9.74
CA GLY A 581 -36.76 -11.62 9.18
C GLY A 581 -36.78 -12.97 9.90
N ILE A 582 -35.85 -13.21 10.84
CA ILE A 582 -35.87 -14.34 11.78
C ILE A 582 -36.41 -13.86 13.15
N SER A 583 -37.52 -13.12 13.15
CA SER A 583 -38.33 -12.97 14.37
C SER A 583 -39.33 -14.13 14.42
N PRO A 584 -39.33 -14.97 15.46
CA PRO A 584 -40.25 -16.11 15.58
C PRO A 584 -41.60 -15.63 16.11
N GLU A 585 -42.41 -14.98 15.27
CA GLU A 585 -43.81 -14.64 15.54
C GLU A 585 -44.42 -14.26 14.17
N THR A 586 -45.11 -15.12 13.44
CA THR A 586 -46.41 -15.70 13.79
C THR A 586 -46.67 -16.89 12.85
N ARG A 587 -46.57 -18.10 13.40
CA ARG A 587 -47.27 -19.28 12.88
C ARG A 587 -48.25 -19.69 13.96
N THR A 588 -49.53 -19.55 13.68
CA THR A 588 -50.62 -20.47 14.08
C THR A 588 -51.89 -19.97 13.38
N PRO A 589 -52.83 -20.90 13.11
CA PRO A 589 -53.30 -21.23 11.75
C PRO A 589 -54.35 -20.29 11.17
#